data_AF-A0A0J6SHW7-F1
#
_entry.id   AF-A0A0J6SHW7-F1
#
_cell.length_a   1.000
_cell.length_b   1.000
_cell.length_c   1.000
_cell.angle_alpha   90.00
_cell.angle_beta   90.00
_cell.angle_gamma   90.00
#
_symmetry.space_group_name_H-M   'P 1'
#
loop_
_entity.id
_entity.type
_entity.pdbx_description
1 polymer ?
#
loop_
_entity_poly.entity_id
_entity_poly.type
_entity_poly.pdbx_seq_one_letter_code
_entity_poly.pdbx_strand_id
1 'polypeptide(L)'
;RGTRIVAIDPRRTQTGEEADLFLGIRPGTDTALFSGLLVHLADNGALDPRYIAEHTAGFEPALERARQIAPTVAATAAATGLSEAEVETFFHLFRTTQRVVTATSQGVNQSAQGTDKANAIINCHLATGRIGRPGMGPFSLTGQPNAMGGREVGGLANMLAAHMHFTPEEVDLVRRFWNAPNIITGEGLKAVQLFEAIERGKIKALWVMGTNPAVSMPRADRVRAALAKLHTYVVSEVVANTDTVRARNAILLPALAWGEKDGTVTNSERRISRQRAFLAAPGEARADWWIMAQVGQRLGHAKAFSWPNAASVFREHAALSEFENRGTRDFDLGGLSDIT
;
A
#
# COMPACT_ATOMS: atom_id res chain seq x y z
N ARG A 1 27.36 -18.93 4.97
CA ARG A 1 26.73 -17.73 5.59
C ARG A 1 25.54 -18.23 6.41
N GLY A 2 25.34 -17.76 7.65
CA GLY A 2 24.42 -18.37 8.64
C GLY A 2 22.99 -17.79 8.69
N THR A 3 22.52 -17.14 7.62
CA THR A 3 21.13 -16.66 7.54
C THR A 3 20.21 -17.85 7.31
N ARG A 4 19.11 -17.93 8.06
CA ARG A 4 18.04 -18.93 7.85
C ARG A 4 16.86 -18.26 7.15
N ILE A 5 16.30 -18.93 6.15
CA ILE A 5 15.13 -18.51 5.39
C ILE A 5 13.95 -19.40 5.78
N VAL A 6 12.86 -18.77 6.23
CA VAL A 6 11.59 -19.45 6.49
C VAL A 6 10.58 -18.97 5.44
N ALA A 7 10.02 -19.90 4.66
CA ALA A 7 8.97 -19.62 3.69
C ALA A 7 7.61 -20.06 4.25
N ILE A 8 6.71 -19.10 4.49
CA ILE A 8 5.34 -19.35 4.98
C ILE A 8 4.39 -19.10 3.80
N ASP A 9 3.91 -20.17 3.17
CA ASP A 9 3.03 -20.10 2.01
C ASP A 9 2.25 -21.41 1.87
N PRO A 10 0.92 -21.41 1.68
CA PRO A 10 0.17 -22.64 1.37
C PRO A 10 0.70 -23.40 0.15
N ARG A 11 1.40 -22.72 -0.76
CA ARG A 11 1.98 -23.28 -1.97
C ARG A 11 3.50 -23.36 -1.82
N ARG A 12 4.05 -24.55 -2.08
CA ARG A 12 5.50 -24.72 -2.21
C ARG A 12 5.96 -24.16 -3.56
N THR A 13 6.35 -22.89 -3.55
CA THR A 13 6.94 -22.16 -4.70
C THR A 13 8.46 -22.32 -4.69
N GLN A 14 9.16 -21.79 -5.70
CA GLN A 14 10.63 -21.78 -5.75
C GLN A 14 11.26 -21.21 -4.45
N THR A 15 10.70 -20.13 -3.89
CA THR A 15 11.14 -19.58 -2.60
C THR A 15 11.02 -20.61 -1.46
N GLY A 16 9.97 -21.43 -1.49
CA GLY A 16 9.77 -22.50 -0.51
C GLY A 16 10.63 -23.75 -0.75
N GLU A 17 11.11 -23.97 -1.97
CA GLU A 17 12.08 -25.04 -2.29
C GLU A 17 13.49 -24.69 -1.80
N GLU A 18 13.85 -23.42 -1.86
CA GLU A 18 15.17 -22.92 -1.45
C GLU A 18 15.26 -22.53 0.04
N ALA A 19 14.12 -22.53 0.76
CA ALA A 19 14.07 -22.15 2.18
C ALA A 19 14.59 -23.24 3.12
N ASP A 20 15.26 -22.83 4.20
CA ASP A 20 15.68 -23.74 5.28
C ASP A 20 14.52 -24.38 6.03
N LEU A 21 13.37 -23.71 6.07
CA LEU A 21 12.12 -24.20 6.62
C LEU A 21 10.97 -23.71 5.75
N PHE A 22 10.15 -24.64 5.28
CA PHE A 22 8.90 -24.33 4.59
C PHE A 22 7.71 -24.66 5.49
N LEU A 23 6.81 -23.71 5.67
CA LEU A 23 5.58 -23.85 6.44
C LEU A 23 4.38 -23.73 5.50
N GLY A 24 3.85 -24.89 5.08
CA GLY A 24 2.67 -25.03 4.23
C GLY A 24 1.37 -24.80 4.99
N ILE A 25 1.15 -23.60 5.53
CA ILE A 25 -0.05 -23.31 6.33
C ILE A 25 -1.34 -23.43 5.51
N ARG A 26 -2.45 -23.76 6.17
CA ARG A 26 -3.77 -23.68 5.56
C ARG A 26 -4.08 -22.23 5.16
N PRO A 27 -4.66 -21.99 3.97
CA PRO A 27 -4.97 -20.64 3.51
C PRO A 27 -5.77 -19.83 4.55
N GLY A 28 -5.30 -18.62 4.85
CA GLY A 28 -5.99 -17.71 5.78
C GLY A 28 -5.61 -17.86 7.25
N THR A 29 -4.73 -18.81 7.61
CA THR A 29 -4.41 -19.12 9.02
C THR A 29 -3.16 -18.42 9.55
N ASP A 30 -2.64 -17.41 8.82
CA ASP A 30 -1.47 -16.63 9.18
C ASP A 30 -1.60 -15.99 10.58
N THR A 31 -2.79 -15.44 10.88
CA THR A 31 -3.09 -14.83 12.18
C THR A 31 -2.92 -15.83 13.33
N ALA A 32 -3.28 -17.10 13.12
CA ALA A 32 -3.11 -18.14 14.13
C ALA A 32 -1.63 -18.47 14.37
N LEU A 33 -0.83 -18.58 13.30
CA LEU A 33 0.61 -18.80 13.40
C LEU A 33 1.30 -17.70 14.20
N PHE A 34 1.05 -16.43 13.85
CA PHE A 34 1.71 -15.30 14.50
C PHE A 34 1.12 -14.95 15.88
N SER A 35 -0.15 -15.25 16.13
CA SER A 35 -0.72 -15.18 17.48
C SER A 35 -0.09 -16.23 18.40
N GLY A 36 0.04 -17.46 17.93
CA GLY A 36 0.75 -18.52 18.66
C GLY A 36 2.21 -18.15 18.93
N LEU A 37 2.89 -17.52 17.95
CA LEU A 37 4.24 -17.02 18.14
C LEU A 37 4.30 -15.95 19.24
N LEU A 38 3.38 -14.98 19.25
CA LEU A 38 3.33 -13.95 20.29
C LEU A 38 3.14 -14.56 21.68
N VAL A 39 2.25 -15.54 21.82
CA VAL A 39 2.05 -16.27 23.08
C VAL A 39 3.33 -17.02 23.49
N HIS A 40 3.96 -17.74 22.55
CA HIS A 40 5.20 -18.44 22.83
C HIS A 40 6.32 -17.50 23.29
N LEU A 41 6.46 -16.33 22.66
CA LEU A 41 7.44 -15.32 23.05
C LEU A 41 7.20 -14.80 24.47
N ALA A 42 5.94 -14.55 24.83
CA ALA A 42 5.56 -14.12 26.17
C ALA A 42 5.87 -15.18 27.23
N ASP A 43 5.47 -16.42 26.98
CA ASP A 43 5.59 -17.51 27.96
C ASP A 43 7.04 -18.01 28.12
N ASN A 44 7.93 -17.69 27.17
CA ASN A 44 9.34 -18.10 27.18
C ASN A 44 10.33 -16.94 27.48
N GLY A 45 9.85 -15.83 28.02
CA GLY A 45 10.69 -14.71 28.47
C GLY A 45 11.47 -14.03 27.34
N ALA A 46 10.90 -14.00 26.13
CA ALA A 46 11.55 -13.43 24.94
C ALA A 46 11.06 -12.01 24.59
N LEU A 47 10.23 -11.42 25.44
CA LEU A 47 9.73 -10.06 25.29
C LEU A 47 10.82 -9.02 25.61
N ASP A 48 10.69 -7.84 25.03
CA ASP A 48 11.44 -6.65 25.44
C ASP A 48 10.53 -5.73 26.28
N PRO A 49 10.51 -5.87 27.62
CA PRO A 49 9.58 -5.13 28.47
C PRO A 49 9.84 -3.62 28.43
N ARG A 50 11.09 -3.20 28.21
CA ARG A 50 11.43 -1.79 28.11
C ARG A 50 10.88 -1.21 26.81
N TYR A 51 11.12 -1.87 25.68
CA TYR A 51 10.59 -1.42 24.40
C TYR A 51 9.06 -1.36 24.40
N ILE A 52 8.40 -2.39 24.95
CA ILE A 52 6.95 -2.43 25.09
C ILE A 52 6.44 -1.20 25.87
N ALA A 53 7.04 -0.92 27.03
CA ALA A 53 6.63 0.20 27.89
C ALA A 53 6.91 1.58 27.26
N GLU A 54 8.04 1.74 26.56
CA GLU A 54 8.47 3.04 26.01
C GLU A 54 7.86 3.36 24.63
N HIS A 55 7.51 2.34 23.83
CA HIS A 55 7.24 2.52 22.39
C HIS A 55 5.99 1.80 21.86
N THR A 56 5.16 1.22 22.72
CA THR A 56 3.93 0.54 22.29
C THR A 56 2.73 0.95 23.12
N ALA A 57 1.53 0.64 22.62
CA ALA A 57 0.28 0.76 23.35
C ALA A 57 -0.57 -0.49 23.10
N GLY A 58 -1.38 -0.89 24.08
CA GLY A 58 -2.32 -2.01 23.93
C GLY A 58 -1.67 -3.40 23.85
N PHE A 59 -0.50 -3.61 24.45
CA PHE A 59 0.18 -4.90 24.45
C PHE A 59 -0.64 -5.99 25.16
N GLU A 60 -1.15 -5.71 26.36
CA GLU A 60 -1.89 -6.69 27.16
C GLU A 60 -3.17 -7.18 26.45
N PRO A 61 -4.04 -6.29 25.91
CA PRO A 61 -5.18 -6.73 25.10
C PRO A 61 -4.76 -7.52 23.85
N ALA A 62 -3.66 -7.16 23.20
CA ALA A 62 -3.15 -7.87 22.03
C ALA A 62 -2.69 -9.30 22.40
N LEU A 63 -1.98 -9.45 23.51
CA LEU A 63 -1.54 -10.75 24.02
C LEU A 63 -2.71 -11.62 24.48
N GLU A 64 -3.70 -11.05 25.18
CA GLU A 64 -4.93 -11.74 25.56
C GLU A 64 -5.65 -12.27 24.31
N ARG A 65 -5.78 -11.42 23.29
CA ARG A 65 -6.41 -11.84 22.03
C ARG A 65 -5.62 -12.95 21.34
N ALA A 66 -4.29 -12.87 21.35
CA ALA A 66 -3.45 -13.94 20.80
C ALA A 66 -3.64 -15.28 21.54
N ARG A 67 -3.76 -15.25 22.88
CA ARG A 67 -4.09 -16.44 23.69
C ARG A 67 -5.46 -17.03 23.35
N GLN A 68 -6.45 -16.22 23.00
CA GLN A 68 -7.75 -16.72 22.54
C GLN A 68 -7.68 -17.38 21.15
N ILE A 69 -6.80 -16.89 20.27
CA ILE A 69 -6.67 -17.38 18.90
C ILE A 69 -5.86 -18.68 18.85
N ALA A 70 -4.70 -18.71 19.51
CA ALA A 70 -3.77 -19.83 19.47
C ALA A 70 -2.93 -19.88 20.77
N PRO A 71 -3.45 -20.48 21.86
CA PRO A 71 -2.80 -20.44 23.17
C PRO A 71 -1.57 -21.34 23.30
N THR A 72 -1.41 -22.34 22.43
CA THR A 72 -0.35 -23.35 22.55
C THR A 72 0.21 -23.74 21.18
N VAL A 73 1.35 -24.44 21.19
CA VAL A 73 1.91 -25.08 19.98
C VAL A 73 0.88 -26.01 19.34
N ALA A 74 0.28 -26.90 20.13
CA ALA A 74 -0.75 -27.84 19.65
C ALA A 74 -1.95 -27.12 19.03
N ALA A 75 -2.45 -26.04 19.65
CA ALA A 75 -3.54 -25.25 19.09
C ALA A 75 -3.14 -24.53 17.80
N THR A 76 -1.91 -24.01 17.73
CA THR A 76 -1.37 -23.37 16.53
C THR A 76 -1.22 -24.37 15.39
N ALA A 77 -0.64 -25.54 15.65
CA ALA A 77 -0.50 -26.64 14.70
C ALA A 77 -1.86 -27.09 14.18
N ALA A 78 -2.80 -27.35 15.09
CA ALA A 78 -4.17 -27.72 14.77
C ALA A 78 -4.86 -26.66 13.89
N ALA A 79 -4.67 -25.36 14.16
CA ALA A 79 -5.29 -24.25 13.41
C ALA A 79 -4.63 -23.97 12.05
N THR A 80 -3.32 -24.15 11.94
CA THR A 80 -2.55 -23.89 10.72
C THR A 80 -2.43 -25.10 9.81
N GLY A 81 -2.70 -26.31 10.32
CA GLY A 81 -2.49 -27.57 9.59
C GLY A 81 -1.03 -27.99 9.49
N LEU A 82 -0.14 -27.36 10.25
CA LEU A 82 1.24 -27.79 10.43
C LEU A 82 1.34 -28.89 11.49
N SER A 83 2.47 -29.59 11.53
CA SER A 83 2.85 -30.41 12.68
C SER A 83 3.30 -29.55 13.87
N GLU A 84 3.19 -30.07 15.09
CA GLU A 84 3.72 -29.40 16.28
C GLU A 84 5.23 -29.14 16.17
N ALA A 85 5.99 -30.10 15.61
CA ALA A 85 7.42 -29.96 15.40
C ALA A 85 7.79 -28.79 14.46
N GLU A 86 7.01 -28.56 13.39
CA GLU A 86 7.21 -27.42 12.48
C GLU A 86 6.95 -26.09 13.20
N VAL A 87 5.87 -26.02 13.99
CA VAL A 87 5.52 -24.83 14.78
C VAL A 87 6.60 -24.54 15.83
N GLU A 88 7.04 -25.56 16.59
CA GLU A 88 8.12 -25.44 17.56
C GLU A 88 9.42 -24.97 16.92
N THR A 89 9.78 -25.54 15.77
CA THR A 89 10.97 -25.14 15.03
C THR A 89 10.90 -23.67 14.65
N PHE A 90 9.78 -23.21 14.09
CA PHE A 90 9.59 -21.80 13.74
C PHE A 90 9.64 -20.88 14.95
N PHE A 91 8.93 -21.22 16.03
CA PHE A 91 8.91 -20.45 17.27
C PHE A 91 10.30 -20.35 17.89
N HIS A 92 11.03 -21.46 17.93
CA HIS A 92 12.41 -21.50 18.41
C HIS A 92 13.34 -20.62 17.55
N LEU A 93 13.28 -20.74 16.23
CA LEU A 93 14.08 -19.91 15.31
C LEU A 93 13.80 -18.43 15.51
N PHE A 94 12.52 -18.02 15.57
CA PHE A 94 12.17 -16.62 15.78
C PHE A 94 12.62 -16.15 17.16
N ARG A 95 12.33 -16.90 18.23
CA ARG A 95 12.71 -16.55 19.61
C ARG A 95 14.23 -16.33 19.75
N THR A 96 15.04 -17.24 19.23
CA THR A 96 16.50 -17.24 19.41
C THR A 96 17.25 -16.33 18.44
N THR A 97 16.60 -15.87 17.37
CA THR A 97 17.20 -14.98 16.38
C THR A 97 16.90 -13.53 16.72
N GLN A 98 17.93 -12.72 16.98
CA GLN A 98 17.76 -11.30 17.27
C GLN A 98 17.40 -10.49 16.01
N ARG A 99 18.08 -10.76 14.88
CA ARG A 99 17.91 -10.05 13.61
C ARG A 99 16.91 -10.79 12.72
N VAL A 100 15.64 -10.39 12.83
CA VAL A 100 14.55 -10.99 12.06
C VAL A 100 13.90 -9.93 11.16
N VAL A 101 13.81 -10.24 9.88
CA VAL A 101 13.00 -9.48 8.92
C VAL A 101 11.85 -10.38 8.47
N THR A 102 10.61 -9.94 8.67
CA THR A 102 9.44 -10.65 8.16
C THR A 102 8.93 -9.92 6.93
N ALA A 103 9.25 -10.47 5.75
CA ALA A 103 8.81 -9.91 4.48
C ALA A 103 7.43 -10.47 4.08
N THR A 104 6.46 -9.61 3.81
CA THR A 104 5.08 -10.01 3.46
C THR A 104 4.64 -9.43 2.13
N SER A 105 3.68 -10.06 1.45
CA SER A 105 3.08 -9.52 0.23
C SER A 105 1.60 -9.92 0.11
N GLN A 106 1.12 -10.20 -1.10
CA GLN A 106 -0.31 -10.35 -1.40
C GLN A 106 -1.01 -11.50 -0.66
N GLY A 107 -0.32 -12.56 -0.23
CA GLY A 107 -0.92 -13.62 0.60
C GLY A 107 -1.47 -13.12 1.96
N VAL A 108 -0.80 -12.10 2.53
CA VAL A 108 -1.28 -11.38 3.71
C VAL A 108 -2.31 -10.32 3.30
N ASN A 109 -1.96 -9.49 2.30
CA ASN A 109 -2.73 -8.28 1.99
C ASN A 109 -4.10 -8.55 1.32
N GLN A 110 -4.19 -9.54 0.43
CA GLN A 110 -5.41 -9.85 -0.33
C GLN A 110 -6.32 -10.80 0.46
N SER A 111 -6.74 -10.34 1.63
CA SER A 111 -7.60 -11.09 2.53
C SER A 111 -8.64 -10.18 3.16
N ALA A 112 -9.83 -10.72 3.45
CA ALA A 112 -10.84 -10.04 4.26
C ALA A 112 -10.32 -9.67 5.66
N GLN A 113 -9.27 -10.35 6.13
CA GLN A 113 -8.59 -10.12 7.42
C GLN A 113 -7.14 -9.61 7.22
N GLY A 114 -6.85 -8.96 6.08
CA GLY A 114 -5.47 -8.56 5.75
C GLY A 114 -4.81 -7.66 6.79
N THR A 115 -5.58 -6.72 7.35
CA THR A 115 -5.12 -5.84 8.44
C THR A 115 -4.76 -6.64 9.69
N ASP A 116 -5.60 -7.59 10.09
CA ASP A 116 -5.38 -8.41 11.30
C ASP A 116 -4.15 -9.31 11.16
N LYS A 117 -3.95 -9.88 9.97
CA LYS A 117 -2.75 -10.66 9.65
C LYS A 117 -1.48 -9.80 9.74
N ALA A 118 -1.50 -8.60 9.17
CA ALA A 118 -0.38 -7.67 9.25
C ALA A 118 -0.09 -7.28 10.71
N ASN A 119 -1.13 -6.98 11.50
CA ASN A 119 -1.00 -6.67 12.92
C ASN A 119 -0.42 -7.84 13.72
N ALA A 120 -0.87 -9.08 13.49
CA ALA A 120 -0.32 -10.26 14.18
C ALA A 120 1.19 -10.40 13.96
N ILE A 121 1.67 -10.13 12.74
CA ILE A 121 3.10 -10.12 12.41
C ILE A 121 3.82 -8.97 13.12
N ILE A 122 3.30 -7.75 13.00
CA ILE A 122 3.89 -6.53 13.60
C ILE A 122 3.99 -6.69 15.12
N ASN A 123 2.98 -7.24 15.78
CA ASN A 123 2.96 -7.46 17.22
C ASN A 123 4.15 -8.30 17.69
N CYS A 124 4.56 -9.33 16.94
CA CYS A 124 5.73 -10.14 17.28
C CYS A 124 7.03 -9.34 17.23
N HIS A 125 7.16 -8.39 16.29
CA HIS A 125 8.31 -7.50 16.21
C HIS A 125 8.33 -6.44 17.31
N LEU A 126 7.17 -5.82 17.59
CA LEU A 126 7.05 -4.83 18.66
C LEU A 126 7.28 -5.45 20.04
N ALA A 127 6.69 -6.62 20.30
CA ALA A 127 6.83 -7.34 21.56
C ALA A 127 8.27 -7.73 21.89
N THR A 128 9.13 -7.81 20.86
CA THR A 128 10.53 -8.21 20.99
C THR A 128 11.52 -7.06 20.76
N GLY A 129 11.03 -5.82 20.54
CA GLY A 129 11.87 -4.68 20.21
C GLY A 129 12.64 -4.81 18.87
N ARG A 130 12.21 -5.71 17.98
CA ARG A 130 12.88 -6.03 16.71
C ARG A 130 12.38 -5.16 15.57
N ILE A 131 12.55 -3.86 15.71
CA ILE A 131 12.23 -2.84 14.70
C ILE A 131 13.17 -1.63 14.90
N GLY A 132 13.38 -0.83 13.84
CA GLY A 132 14.20 0.38 13.91
C GLY A 132 15.72 0.13 13.96
N ARG A 133 16.17 -1.12 13.79
CA ARG A 133 17.59 -1.49 13.76
C ARG A 133 17.92 -2.31 12.50
N PRO A 134 19.17 -2.24 11.98
CA PRO A 134 19.56 -2.99 10.79
C PRO A 134 19.28 -4.50 10.90
N GLY A 135 18.57 -5.04 9.91
CA GLY A 135 18.18 -6.45 9.86
C GLY A 135 17.03 -6.82 10.80
N MET A 136 16.23 -5.85 11.26
CA MET A 136 15.07 -6.07 12.13
C MET A 136 13.84 -5.34 11.62
N GLY A 137 12.72 -6.06 11.52
CA GLY A 137 11.41 -5.44 11.36
C GLY A 137 10.48 -6.18 10.40
N PRO A 138 9.18 -5.85 10.47
CA PRO A 138 8.22 -6.24 9.45
C PRO A 138 8.49 -5.41 8.17
N PHE A 139 8.44 -6.06 7.00
CA PHE A 139 8.72 -5.42 5.72
C PHE A 139 7.67 -5.81 4.66
N SER A 140 6.72 -4.91 4.40
CA SER A 140 5.70 -5.14 3.37
C SER A 140 6.28 -4.91 1.97
N LEU A 141 6.38 -5.99 1.19
CA LEU A 141 6.82 -5.96 -0.20
C LEU A 141 5.71 -5.38 -1.07
N THR A 142 5.97 -4.19 -1.62
CA THR A 142 5.07 -3.54 -2.55
C THR A 142 5.27 -4.10 -3.96
N GLY A 143 4.18 -4.55 -4.60
CA GLY A 143 4.25 -5.24 -5.89
C GLY A 143 4.41 -4.31 -7.09
N GLN A 144 3.64 -3.20 -7.13
CA GLN A 144 3.71 -2.25 -8.24
C GLN A 144 4.88 -1.27 -8.06
N PRO A 145 5.52 -0.82 -9.15
CA PRO A 145 6.77 -0.06 -9.09
C PRO A 145 6.68 1.27 -8.35
N ASN A 146 5.48 1.87 -8.30
CA ASN A 146 5.26 3.15 -7.62
C ASN A 146 4.00 3.16 -6.73
N ALA A 147 3.57 2.00 -6.23
CA ALA A 147 2.43 1.97 -5.30
C ALA A 147 2.74 2.66 -3.96
N MET A 148 4.01 2.75 -3.55
CA MET A 148 4.41 3.59 -2.42
C MET A 148 4.25 5.07 -2.74
N GLY A 149 4.79 5.56 -3.86
CA GLY A 149 4.63 6.96 -4.27
C GLY A 149 3.16 7.34 -4.47
N GLY A 150 2.34 6.43 -4.99
CA GLY A 150 0.89 6.60 -5.06
C GLY A 150 0.20 6.81 -3.70
N ARG A 151 0.68 6.14 -2.63
CA ARG A 151 0.20 6.37 -1.25
C ARG A 151 0.69 7.73 -0.73
N GLU A 152 1.95 8.05 -0.97
CA GLU A 152 2.57 9.31 -0.52
C GLU A 152 1.85 10.53 -1.09
N VAL A 153 1.40 10.50 -2.35
CA VAL A 153 0.63 11.59 -2.98
C VAL A 153 -0.86 11.58 -2.65
N GLY A 154 -1.33 10.66 -1.81
CA GLY A 154 -2.74 10.57 -1.43
C GLY A 154 -3.65 9.95 -2.51
N GLY A 155 -3.10 9.08 -3.36
CA GLY A 155 -3.83 8.38 -4.43
C GLY A 155 -4.80 7.29 -3.95
N LEU A 156 -5.28 7.36 -2.70
CA LEU A 156 -6.27 6.44 -2.13
C LEU A 156 -7.50 7.21 -1.67
N ALA A 157 -8.67 6.56 -1.73
CA ALA A 157 -9.93 7.17 -1.33
C ALA A 157 -10.02 7.53 0.16
N ASN A 158 -9.17 6.95 1.01
CA ASN A 158 -9.22 7.06 2.47
C ASN A 158 -8.06 7.87 3.08
N MET A 159 -7.36 8.67 2.28
CA MET A 159 -6.29 9.54 2.77
C MET A 159 -6.18 10.80 1.92
N LEU A 160 -5.62 11.84 2.51
CA LEU A 160 -5.13 13.03 1.82
C LEU A 160 -3.66 12.82 1.40
N ALA A 161 -3.12 13.78 0.65
CA ALA A 161 -1.72 13.77 0.25
C ALA A 161 -0.77 13.85 1.47
N ALA A 162 0.47 13.40 1.29
CA ALA A 162 1.52 13.38 2.30
C ALA A 162 1.13 12.62 3.59
N HIS A 163 0.46 11.47 3.43
CA HIS A 163 0.03 10.59 4.53
C HIS A 163 -0.92 11.22 5.55
N MET A 164 -1.59 12.32 5.19
CA MET A 164 -2.61 12.94 6.04
C MET A 164 -3.95 12.21 5.94
N HIS A 165 -4.78 12.34 6.98
CA HIS A 165 -6.13 11.78 7.04
C HIS A 165 -7.21 12.87 7.06
N PHE A 166 -8.44 12.48 7.34
CA PHE A 166 -9.62 13.37 7.36
C PHE A 166 -9.93 13.93 8.75
N THR A 167 -8.92 14.07 9.62
CA THR A 167 -9.09 14.85 10.85
C THR A 167 -9.34 16.32 10.50
N PRO A 168 -10.14 17.06 11.28
CA PRO A 168 -10.39 18.48 11.01
C PRO A 168 -9.11 19.30 10.82
N GLU A 169 -8.08 19.00 11.60
CA GLU A 169 -6.79 19.69 11.59
C GLU A 169 -6.02 19.43 10.28
N GLU A 170 -5.94 18.19 9.84
CA GLU A 170 -5.24 17.82 8.60
C GLU A 170 -5.99 18.31 7.36
N VAL A 171 -7.32 18.22 7.37
CA VAL A 171 -8.17 18.78 6.31
C VAL A 171 -7.93 20.27 6.17
N ASP A 172 -7.90 21.01 7.29
CA ASP A 172 -7.65 22.45 7.29
C ASP A 172 -6.25 22.80 6.77
N LEU A 173 -5.23 22.03 7.14
CA LEU A 173 -3.86 22.21 6.67
C LEU A 173 -3.78 22.09 5.14
N VAL A 174 -4.31 21.01 4.57
CA VAL A 174 -4.31 20.81 3.11
C VAL A 174 -5.17 21.86 2.40
N ARG A 175 -6.31 22.22 2.98
CA ARG A 175 -7.20 23.30 2.50
C ARG A 175 -6.44 24.62 2.36
N ARG A 176 -5.65 25.00 3.37
CA ARG A 176 -4.86 26.24 3.37
C ARG A 176 -3.70 26.17 2.39
N PHE A 177 -2.97 25.06 2.36
CA PHE A 177 -1.84 24.90 1.45
C PHE A 177 -2.26 25.05 -0.02
N TRP A 178 -3.31 24.35 -0.45
CA TRP A 178 -3.81 24.42 -1.83
C TRP A 178 -4.78 25.57 -2.10
N ASN A 179 -5.13 26.36 -1.08
CA ASN A 179 -6.20 27.37 -1.16
C ASN A 179 -7.50 26.78 -1.77
N ALA A 180 -7.91 25.63 -1.25
CA ALA A 180 -9.01 24.83 -1.78
C ALA A 180 -10.23 24.87 -0.83
N PRO A 181 -11.06 25.93 -0.83
CA PRO A 181 -12.11 26.14 0.18
C PRO A 181 -13.18 25.03 0.22
N ASN A 182 -13.33 24.28 -0.87
CA ASN A 182 -14.29 23.16 -0.99
C ASN A 182 -13.58 21.80 -0.94
N ILE A 183 -12.49 21.67 -0.18
CA ILE A 183 -11.80 20.39 -0.01
C ILE A 183 -12.74 19.34 0.58
N ILE A 184 -12.54 18.09 0.19
CA ILE A 184 -13.29 16.96 0.73
C ILE A 184 -12.92 16.75 2.21
N THR A 185 -13.93 16.42 3.04
CA THR A 185 -13.78 16.27 4.50
C THR A 185 -13.97 14.84 5.00
N GLY A 186 -13.99 13.86 4.09
CA GLY A 186 -14.16 12.45 4.43
C GLY A 186 -13.77 11.51 3.29
N GLU A 187 -13.75 10.22 3.60
CA GLU A 187 -13.32 9.20 2.64
C GLU A 187 -14.22 9.12 1.39
N GLY A 188 -13.59 8.91 0.24
CA GLY A 188 -14.26 8.50 -0.99
C GLY A 188 -14.58 7.01 -1.03
N LEU A 189 -15.05 6.54 -2.19
CA LEU A 189 -15.37 5.13 -2.39
C LEU A 189 -14.12 4.33 -2.78
N LYS A 190 -13.84 3.25 -2.04
CA LYS A 190 -12.77 2.29 -2.40
C LYS A 190 -13.13 1.55 -3.68
N ALA A 191 -12.14 0.98 -4.37
CA ALA A 191 -12.30 0.46 -5.73
C ALA A 191 -13.54 -0.44 -5.95
N VAL A 192 -13.78 -1.44 -5.08
CA VAL A 192 -14.99 -2.29 -5.20
C VAL A 192 -16.26 -1.45 -5.03
N GLN A 193 -16.35 -0.64 -3.98
CA GLN A 193 -17.52 0.21 -3.69
C GLN A 193 -17.78 1.24 -4.79
N LEU A 194 -16.73 1.72 -5.46
CA LEU A 194 -16.82 2.63 -6.60
C LEU A 194 -17.60 1.97 -7.74
N PHE A 195 -17.27 0.73 -8.15
CA PHE A 195 -18.01 0.04 -9.20
C PHE A 195 -19.45 -0.30 -8.78
N GLU A 196 -19.67 -0.65 -7.52
CA GLU A 196 -21.03 -0.85 -7.01
C GLU A 196 -21.85 0.45 -7.03
N ALA A 197 -21.21 1.61 -6.81
CA ALA A 197 -21.87 2.91 -6.91
C ALA A 197 -22.17 3.30 -8.37
N ILE A 198 -21.35 2.89 -9.34
CA ILE A 198 -21.65 3.01 -10.77
C ILE A 198 -22.89 2.16 -11.10
N GLU A 199 -22.95 0.92 -10.61
CA GLU A 199 -24.08 0.03 -10.87
C GLU A 199 -25.41 0.59 -10.39
N ARG A 200 -25.39 1.28 -9.25
CA ARG A 200 -26.55 1.98 -8.65
C ARG A 200 -26.83 3.34 -9.28
N GLY A 201 -26.04 3.78 -10.27
CA GLY A 201 -26.21 5.07 -10.94
C GLY A 201 -25.79 6.29 -10.11
N LYS A 202 -25.13 6.09 -8.95
CA LYS A 202 -24.62 7.18 -8.11
C LYS A 202 -23.41 7.86 -8.76
N ILE A 203 -22.49 7.07 -9.31
CA ILE A 203 -21.37 7.57 -10.12
C ILE A 203 -21.78 7.51 -11.59
N LYS A 204 -21.74 8.65 -12.27
CA LYS A 204 -22.11 8.81 -13.68
C LYS A 204 -20.90 9.06 -14.59
N ALA A 205 -19.77 9.45 -14.02
CA ALA A 205 -18.53 9.68 -14.75
C ALA A 205 -17.38 8.96 -14.07
N LEU A 206 -16.51 8.32 -14.86
CA LEU A 206 -15.28 7.70 -14.37
C LEU A 206 -14.13 8.03 -15.32
N TRP A 207 -13.00 8.41 -14.75
CA TRP A 207 -11.72 8.51 -15.44
C TRP A 207 -10.79 7.43 -14.92
N VAL A 208 -10.39 6.51 -15.78
CA VAL A 208 -9.39 5.47 -15.50
C VAL A 208 -8.04 5.91 -16.05
N MET A 209 -6.99 5.85 -15.23
CA MET A 209 -5.64 6.28 -15.61
C MET A 209 -4.64 5.18 -15.31
N GLY A 210 -3.93 4.68 -16.34
CA GLY A 210 -2.81 3.75 -16.17
C GLY A 210 -3.16 2.42 -15.48
N THR A 211 -4.39 1.93 -15.65
CA THR A 211 -4.85 0.65 -15.08
C THR A 211 -5.94 0.02 -15.94
N ASN A 212 -6.12 -1.30 -15.81
CA ASN A 212 -7.08 -2.10 -16.57
C ASN A 212 -8.09 -2.81 -15.63
N PRO A 213 -8.99 -2.07 -14.95
CA PRO A 213 -9.94 -2.62 -14.00
C PRO A 213 -10.92 -3.63 -14.61
N ALA A 214 -11.11 -3.60 -15.93
CA ALA A 214 -11.93 -4.60 -16.62
C ALA A 214 -11.29 -6.00 -16.62
N VAL A 215 -10.01 -6.12 -16.25
CA VAL A 215 -9.30 -7.40 -16.06
C VAL A 215 -8.93 -7.63 -14.60
N SER A 216 -8.36 -6.63 -13.94
CA SER A 216 -7.66 -6.82 -12.66
C SER A 216 -8.56 -6.77 -11.42
N MET A 217 -9.79 -6.25 -11.54
CA MET A 217 -10.73 -6.20 -10.42
C MET A 217 -11.40 -7.56 -10.16
N PRO A 218 -11.69 -7.91 -8.90
CA PRO A 218 -12.49 -9.08 -8.59
C PRO A 218 -13.89 -8.96 -9.21
N ARG A 219 -14.43 -10.08 -9.69
CA ARG A 219 -15.70 -10.13 -10.44
C ARG A 219 -15.66 -9.23 -11.68
N ALA A 220 -14.66 -9.43 -12.54
CA ALA A 220 -14.40 -8.60 -13.72
C ALA A 220 -15.61 -8.43 -14.66
N ASP A 221 -16.44 -9.46 -14.85
CA ASP A 221 -17.67 -9.34 -15.65
C ASP A 221 -18.64 -8.30 -15.10
N ARG A 222 -18.80 -8.27 -13.77
CA ARG A 222 -19.63 -7.28 -13.08
C ARG A 222 -19.05 -5.88 -13.26
N VAL A 223 -17.72 -5.73 -13.20
CA VAL A 223 -17.04 -4.46 -13.48
C VAL A 223 -17.26 -3.99 -14.92
N ARG A 224 -17.13 -4.88 -15.91
CA ARG A 224 -17.43 -4.57 -17.32
C ARG A 224 -18.88 -4.10 -17.50
N ALA A 225 -19.83 -4.80 -16.89
CA ALA A 225 -21.25 -4.41 -16.90
C ALA A 225 -21.50 -3.05 -16.20
N ALA A 226 -20.77 -2.76 -15.12
CA ALA A 226 -20.85 -1.46 -14.45
C ALA A 226 -20.33 -0.32 -15.34
N LEU A 227 -19.17 -0.49 -15.98
CA LEU A 227 -18.59 0.50 -16.90
C LEU A 227 -19.55 0.88 -18.03
N ALA A 228 -20.32 -0.09 -18.52
CA ALA A 228 -21.35 0.11 -19.54
C ALA A 228 -22.51 1.04 -19.11
N LYS A 229 -22.62 1.42 -17.83
CA LYS A 229 -23.68 2.32 -17.32
C LYS A 229 -23.26 3.78 -17.19
N LEU A 230 -21.97 4.09 -17.32
CA LEU A 230 -21.44 5.44 -17.17
C LEU A 230 -21.98 6.37 -18.27
N HIS A 231 -22.27 7.62 -17.94
CA HIS A 231 -22.58 8.64 -18.94
C HIS A 231 -21.30 9.12 -19.63
N THR A 232 -20.26 9.36 -18.84
CA THR A 232 -18.94 9.80 -19.32
C THR A 232 -17.89 8.81 -18.86
N TYR A 233 -17.09 8.31 -19.80
CA TYR A 233 -16.03 7.36 -19.51
C TYR A 233 -14.75 7.82 -20.20
N VAL A 234 -13.71 8.08 -19.41
CA VAL A 234 -12.41 8.58 -19.88
C VAL A 234 -11.34 7.57 -19.54
N VAL A 235 -10.44 7.31 -20.47
CA VAL A 235 -9.31 6.38 -20.26
C VAL A 235 -8.01 7.05 -20.71
N SER A 236 -7.10 7.28 -19.76
CA SER A 236 -5.71 7.68 -20.03
C SER A 236 -4.86 6.41 -20.10
N GLU A 237 -4.35 6.10 -21.28
CA GLU A 237 -3.77 4.79 -21.58
C GLU A 237 -2.64 4.89 -22.61
N VAL A 238 -1.64 4.01 -22.46
CA VAL A 238 -0.45 3.91 -23.30
C VAL A 238 -0.59 2.79 -24.34
N VAL A 239 -1.53 1.85 -24.11
CA VAL A 239 -1.86 0.74 -25.01
C VAL A 239 -3.22 0.95 -25.67
N ALA A 240 -3.24 1.06 -27.00
CA ALA A 240 -4.47 1.37 -27.76
C ALA A 240 -5.64 0.40 -27.54
N ASN A 241 -5.39 -0.84 -27.11
CA ASN A 241 -6.42 -1.89 -27.05
C ASN A 241 -6.36 -2.73 -25.77
N THR A 242 -6.91 -2.20 -24.66
CA THR A 242 -7.12 -2.94 -23.40
C THR A 242 -8.59 -3.29 -23.20
N ASP A 243 -8.91 -4.24 -22.32
CA ASP A 243 -10.31 -4.56 -21.98
C ASP A 243 -11.04 -3.38 -21.37
N THR A 244 -10.34 -2.53 -20.60
CA THR A 244 -10.86 -1.27 -20.08
C THR A 244 -11.19 -0.29 -21.21
N VAL A 245 -10.31 -0.14 -22.20
CA VAL A 245 -10.61 0.66 -23.41
C VAL A 245 -11.82 0.10 -24.17
N ARG A 246 -11.93 -1.23 -24.30
CA ARG A 246 -13.03 -1.90 -25.01
C ARG A 246 -14.34 -1.97 -24.22
N ALA A 247 -14.34 -1.69 -22.92
CA ALA A 247 -15.50 -1.92 -22.06
C ALA A 247 -16.71 -1.05 -22.45
N ARG A 248 -16.47 0.15 -22.99
CA ARG A 248 -17.47 1.10 -23.48
C ARG A 248 -16.78 2.10 -24.39
N ASN A 249 -17.53 2.80 -25.25
CA ASN A 249 -17.04 3.99 -25.98
C ASN A 249 -16.46 5.03 -25.00
N ALA A 250 -15.14 5.00 -24.84
CA ALA A 250 -14.39 5.87 -23.97
C ALA A 250 -13.87 7.08 -24.74
N ILE A 251 -13.76 8.21 -24.04
CA ILE A 251 -12.87 9.30 -24.45
C ILE A 251 -11.46 8.81 -24.15
N LEU A 252 -10.69 8.56 -25.21
CA LEU A 252 -9.31 8.09 -25.09
C LEU A 252 -8.35 9.28 -25.05
N LEU A 253 -7.50 9.30 -24.03
CA LEU A 253 -6.44 10.29 -23.86
C LEU A 253 -5.10 9.55 -23.99
N PRO A 254 -4.32 9.77 -25.07
CA PRO A 254 -3.06 9.08 -25.28
C PRO A 254 -2.04 9.54 -24.24
N ALA A 255 -1.63 8.62 -23.37
CA ALA A 255 -0.70 8.89 -22.28
C ALA A 255 0.74 8.52 -22.67
N LEU A 256 1.72 9.22 -22.11
CA LEU A 256 3.14 8.83 -22.24
C LEU A 256 3.43 7.54 -21.45
N ALA A 257 4.12 6.60 -22.09
CA ALA A 257 4.69 5.42 -21.47
C ALA A 257 5.91 5.76 -20.60
N TRP A 258 6.45 4.77 -19.89
CA TRP A 258 7.55 4.96 -18.94
C TRP A 258 8.77 5.65 -19.56
N GLY A 259 9.31 5.12 -20.65
CA GLY A 259 10.52 5.67 -21.28
C GLY A 259 10.34 7.03 -21.95
N GLU A 260 9.11 7.51 -22.07
CA GLU A 260 8.75 8.73 -22.80
C GLU A 260 8.51 9.92 -21.86
N LYS A 261 8.58 9.73 -20.52
CA LYS A 261 8.28 10.76 -19.54
C LYS A 261 9.28 10.84 -18.39
N ASP A 262 9.46 12.06 -17.88
CA ASP A 262 10.16 12.32 -16.63
C ASP A 262 9.23 12.11 -15.43
N GLY A 263 9.81 11.75 -14.28
CA GLY A 263 9.08 11.63 -13.03
C GLY A 263 9.90 11.03 -11.90
N THR A 264 9.21 10.58 -10.86
CA THR A 264 9.80 9.88 -9.72
C THR A 264 9.00 8.62 -9.41
N VAL A 265 9.68 7.61 -8.86
CA VAL A 265 9.04 6.42 -8.30
C VAL A 265 9.60 6.15 -6.91
N THR A 266 8.73 5.73 -5.99
CA THR A 266 9.11 5.28 -4.66
C THR A 266 8.96 3.77 -4.55
N ASN A 267 10.04 3.07 -4.17
CA ASN A 267 10.06 1.62 -4.03
C ASN A 267 9.65 1.14 -2.62
N SER A 268 9.67 -0.18 -2.38
CA SER A 268 9.28 -0.78 -1.09
C SER A 268 10.08 -0.30 0.13
N GLU A 269 11.33 0.12 -0.05
CA GLU A 269 12.17 0.66 1.04
C GLU A 269 12.07 2.18 1.19
N ARG A 270 11.05 2.80 0.58
CA ARG A 270 10.83 4.26 0.56
C ARG A 270 11.91 5.06 -0.18
N ARG A 271 12.70 4.40 -1.05
CA ARG A 271 13.66 5.10 -1.90
C ARG A 271 12.97 5.75 -3.09
N ILE A 272 13.09 7.07 -3.18
CA ILE A 272 12.69 7.84 -4.36
C ILE A 272 13.79 7.76 -5.42
N SER A 273 13.42 7.37 -6.63
CA SER A 273 14.30 7.30 -7.79
C SER A 273 13.78 8.18 -8.92
N ARG A 274 14.62 9.07 -9.45
CA ARG A 274 14.29 9.90 -10.61
C ARG A 274 14.28 9.07 -11.89
N GLN A 275 13.20 9.19 -12.64
CA GLN A 275 13.03 8.65 -13.98
C GLN A 275 13.27 9.77 -14.99
N ARG A 276 14.10 9.50 -16.00
CA ARG A 276 14.39 10.41 -17.10
C ARG A 276 13.82 9.85 -18.39
N ALA A 277 13.19 10.70 -19.20
CA ALA A 277 12.78 10.31 -20.54
C ALA A 277 14.03 9.92 -21.37
N PHE A 278 13.94 8.80 -22.09
CA PHE A 278 14.96 8.33 -23.02
C PHE A 278 14.39 7.97 -24.40
N LEU A 279 13.08 8.16 -24.59
CA LEU A 279 12.35 8.06 -25.85
C LEU A 279 11.61 9.36 -26.13
N ALA A 280 11.41 9.66 -27.40
CA ALA A 280 10.56 10.78 -27.81
C ALA A 280 9.08 10.46 -27.56
N ALA A 281 8.28 11.49 -27.27
CA ALA A 281 6.84 11.36 -27.15
C ALA A 281 6.21 10.95 -28.50
N PRO A 282 5.41 9.87 -28.55
CA PRO A 282 4.75 9.46 -29.78
C PRO A 282 3.55 10.35 -30.10
N GLY A 283 3.54 10.95 -31.30
CA GLY A 283 2.42 11.71 -31.84
C GLY A 283 1.89 12.77 -30.87
N GLU A 284 0.61 12.65 -30.50
CA GLU A 284 -0.09 13.58 -29.62
C GLU A 284 -0.09 13.15 -28.15
N ALA A 285 0.64 12.08 -27.78
CA ALA A 285 0.67 11.60 -26.41
C ALA A 285 1.22 12.66 -25.44
N ARG A 286 0.65 12.70 -24.24
CA ARG A 286 1.02 13.66 -23.19
C ARG A 286 1.13 12.98 -21.84
N ALA A 287 1.93 13.55 -20.93
CA ALA A 287 2.05 13.04 -19.58
C ALA A 287 0.72 13.16 -18.84
N ASP A 288 0.39 12.18 -17.98
CA ASP A 288 -0.86 12.17 -17.21
C ASP A 288 -1.07 13.46 -16.40
N TRP A 289 -0.01 14.02 -15.78
CA TRP A 289 -0.10 15.29 -15.03
C TRP A 289 -0.52 16.46 -15.93
N TRP A 290 -0.05 16.49 -17.18
CA TRP A 290 -0.38 17.54 -18.13
C TRP A 290 -1.83 17.41 -18.57
N ILE A 291 -2.29 16.18 -18.82
CA ILE A 291 -3.68 15.91 -19.18
C ILE A 291 -4.61 16.36 -18.05
N MET A 292 -4.30 16.01 -16.80
CA MET A 292 -5.02 16.50 -15.61
C MET A 292 -5.02 18.03 -15.51
N ALA A 293 -3.87 18.66 -15.75
CA ALA A 293 -3.75 20.12 -15.74
C ALA A 293 -4.64 20.78 -16.79
N GLN A 294 -4.66 20.24 -18.01
CA GLN A 294 -5.50 20.75 -19.10
C GLN A 294 -7.00 20.63 -18.84
N VAL A 295 -7.43 19.56 -18.17
CA VAL A 295 -8.82 19.40 -17.72
C VAL A 295 -9.14 20.40 -16.62
N GLY A 296 -8.29 20.52 -15.58
CA GLY A 296 -8.48 21.48 -14.49
C GLY A 296 -8.55 22.93 -14.98
N GLN A 297 -7.71 23.32 -15.93
CA GLN A 297 -7.76 24.63 -16.58
C GLN A 297 -9.09 24.88 -17.29
N ARG A 298 -9.60 23.91 -18.06
CA ARG A 298 -10.89 24.01 -18.78
C ARG A 298 -12.10 24.01 -17.86
N LEU A 299 -11.97 23.48 -16.64
CA LEU A 299 -12.98 23.55 -15.59
C LEU A 299 -12.96 24.88 -14.81
N GLY A 300 -12.12 25.84 -15.20
CA GLY A 300 -12.06 27.17 -14.58
C GLY A 300 -10.99 27.32 -13.50
N HIS A 301 -10.15 26.31 -13.28
CA HIS A 301 -9.10 26.33 -12.24
C HIS A 301 -7.71 26.64 -12.82
N ALA A 302 -7.63 27.49 -13.84
CA ALA A 302 -6.41 27.63 -14.63
C ALA A 302 -5.16 28.04 -13.83
N LYS A 303 -5.34 28.90 -12.81
CA LYS A 303 -4.25 29.31 -11.91
C LYS A 303 -3.72 28.13 -11.08
N ALA A 304 -4.61 27.29 -10.54
CA ALA A 304 -4.23 26.17 -9.67
C ALA A 304 -3.59 25.00 -10.45
N PHE A 305 -3.86 24.88 -11.74
CA PHE A 305 -3.37 23.80 -12.60
C PHE A 305 -2.34 24.31 -13.63
N SER A 306 -1.49 25.27 -13.25
CA SER A 306 -0.57 25.99 -14.17
C SER A 306 0.89 25.47 -14.16
N TRP A 307 1.11 24.23 -13.76
CA TRP A 307 2.45 23.63 -13.68
C TRP A 307 3.18 23.63 -15.05
N PRO A 308 4.38 24.22 -15.16
CA PRO A 308 5.13 24.23 -16.41
C PRO A 308 5.79 22.89 -16.75
N ASN A 309 6.05 22.03 -15.76
CA ASN A 309 6.74 20.75 -15.95
C ASN A 309 6.53 19.78 -14.76
N ALA A 310 6.93 18.52 -14.93
CA ALA A 310 6.81 17.50 -13.88
C ALA A 310 7.57 17.86 -12.59
N ALA A 311 8.72 18.56 -12.69
CA ALA A 311 9.47 18.99 -11.52
C ALA A 311 8.67 19.98 -10.65
N SER A 312 7.88 20.88 -11.26
CA SER A 312 7.02 21.79 -10.50
C SER A 312 5.90 21.08 -9.74
N VAL A 313 5.35 19.99 -10.29
CA VAL A 313 4.38 19.13 -9.58
C VAL A 313 5.05 18.45 -8.38
N PHE A 314 6.26 17.91 -8.58
CA PHE A 314 7.02 17.28 -7.50
C PHE A 314 7.37 18.28 -6.39
N ARG A 315 7.83 19.48 -6.74
CA ARG A 315 8.15 20.53 -5.75
C ARG A 315 6.94 20.92 -4.91
N GLU A 316 5.75 21.02 -5.52
CA GLU A 316 4.51 21.27 -4.77
C GLU A 316 4.17 20.13 -3.80
N HIS A 317 4.32 18.87 -4.24
CA HIS A 317 4.15 17.71 -3.37
C HIS A 317 5.15 17.71 -2.20
N ALA A 318 6.42 18.03 -2.47
CA ALA A 318 7.45 18.15 -1.46
C ALA A 318 7.16 19.27 -0.46
N ALA A 319 6.78 20.45 -0.96
CA ALA A 319 6.39 21.59 -0.11
C ALA A 319 5.18 21.27 0.77
N LEU A 320 4.18 20.52 0.28
CA LEU A 320 3.05 20.09 1.10
C LEU A 320 3.48 19.17 2.26
N SER A 321 4.42 18.26 2.00
CA SER A 321 4.90 17.34 3.04
C SER A 321 5.63 18.06 4.18
N GLU A 322 6.30 19.18 3.88
CA GLU A 322 6.98 20.04 4.87
C GLU A 322 6.02 21.01 5.56
N PHE A 323 4.96 21.46 4.86
CA PHE A 323 4.06 22.50 5.33
C PHE A 323 3.46 22.18 6.71
N GLU A 324 3.90 22.97 7.70
CA GLU A 324 3.53 22.83 9.12
C GLU A 324 3.82 21.45 9.73
N ASN A 325 4.68 20.64 9.12
CA ASN A 325 5.02 19.31 9.62
C ASN A 325 5.73 19.40 10.99
N ARG A 326 6.76 20.24 11.11
CA ARG A 326 7.52 20.49 12.37
C ARG A 326 8.02 19.19 13.05
N GLY A 327 8.28 18.15 12.27
CA GLY A 327 8.70 16.83 12.77
C GLY A 327 7.59 16.00 13.41
N THR A 328 6.32 16.35 13.22
CA THR A 328 5.19 15.59 13.79
C THR A 328 4.74 14.43 12.89
N ARG A 329 5.07 14.48 11.58
CA ARG A 329 4.80 13.42 10.61
C ARG A 329 6.11 12.92 10.01
N ASP A 330 6.24 11.60 9.93
CA ASP A 330 7.46 10.94 9.42
C ASP A 330 7.76 11.23 7.94
N PHE A 331 6.72 11.49 7.13
CA PHE A 331 6.88 11.76 5.70
C PHE A 331 7.15 13.25 5.48
N ASP A 332 8.40 13.56 5.14
CA ASP A 332 8.88 14.91 4.86
C ASP A 332 9.88 14.89 3.70
N LEU A 333 9.53 15.57 2.61
CA LEU A 333 10.36 15.77 1.43
C LEU A 333 10.79 17.23 1.25
N GLY A 334 10.67 18.08 2.28
CA GLY A 334 10.99 19.51 2.23
C GLY A 334 12.39 19.81 1.70
N GLY A 335 13.37 18.97 2.04
CA GLY A 335 14.73 19.04 1.51
C GLY A 335 14.87 18.82 -0.02
N LEU A 336 13.78 18.42 -0.69
CA LEU A 336 13.69 18.24 -2.15
C LEU A 336 12.75 19.27 -2.82
N SER A 337 12.26 20.27 -2.08
CA SER A 337 11.31 21.26 -2.59
C SER A 337 11.89 22.21 -3.64
N ASP A 338 13.22 22.24 -3.81
CA ASP A 338 13.93 23.11 -4.76
C ASP A 338 14.61 22.36 -5.93
N ILE A 339 14.30 21.07 -6.14
CA ILE A 339 14.96 20.30 -7.20
C ILE A 339 14.64 20.84 -8.61
N THR A 340 15.63 20.72 -9.51
CA THR A 340 15.54 21.13 -10.93
C THR A 340 15.41 19.94 -11.88
#